data_AF-A0A7Z1HPH9-F1
#
_entry.id   AF-A0A7Z1HPH9-F1
#
_cell.length_a   1.000
_cell.length_b   1.000
_cell.length_c   1.000
_cell.angle_alpha   90.00
_cell.angle_beta   90.00
_cell.angle_gamma   90.00
#
_symmetry.space_group_name_H-M   'P 1'
#
loop_
_entity.id
_entity.type
_entity.pdbx_description
1 polymer ?
#
loop_
_entity_poly.entity_id
_entity_poly.type
_entity_poly.pdbx_seq_one_letter_code
_entity_poly.pdbx_strand_id
1 'polypeptide(L)'
;QVRSFQEKPKGDGAMINGGFFVLNPSVIDLIDNDATTWEQEPLMTLAQQGELMAFEHPGFWQPMDTLRDKVYLEGLWEKGKAPWKTWE
;
A
#
# COMPACT_ATOMS: atom_id res chain seq x y z
N GLN A 1 16.10 0.49 0.03
CA GLN A 1 15.94 1.95 0.00
C GLN A 1 15.16 2.33 -1.24
N VAL A 2 14.06 3.07 -1.06
CA VAL A 2 13.28 3.62 -2.18
C VAL A 2 13.95 4.92 -2.61
N ARG A 3 14.49 4.95 -3.83
CA ARG A 3 15.21 6.14 -4.35
C ARG A 3 14.26 7.18 -4.96
N SER A 4 13.07 6.76 -5.37
CA SER A 4 11.99 7.60 -5.87
C SER A 4 10.67 6.86 -5.72
N PHE A 5 9.59 7.58 -5.45
CA PHE A 5 8.23 7.04 -5.39
C PHE A 5 7.41 7.59 -6.56
N GLN A 6 6.69 6.70 -7.25
CA GLN A 6 5.76 7.08 -8.32
C GLN A 6 4.53 6.18 -8.23
N GLU A 7 3.36 6.78 -8.07
CA GLU A 7 2.09 6.05 -8.08
C GLU A 7 1.71 5.66 -9.52
N LYS A 8 1.38 4.38 -9.74
CA LYS A 8 0.82 3.82 -10.99
C LYS A 8 1.64 4.12 -12.28
N PRO A 9 2.93 3.77 -12.36
CA PRO A 9 3.65 3.79 -13.62
C PRO A 9 3.02 2.80 -14.62
N LYS A 10 2.99 3.16 -15.91
CA LYS A 10 2.49 2.28 -16.98
C LYS A 10 3.49 1.15 -17.25
N GLY A 11 3.32 -0.03 -16.63
CA GLY A 11 3.95 -1.28 -17.10
C GLY A 11 4.52 -2.25 -16.06
N ASP A 12 4.63 -3.51 -16.52
CA ASP A 12 5.47 -4.66 -16.13
C ASP A 12 5.23 -5.54 -14.90
N GLY A 13 4.08 -5.44 -14.22
CA GLY A 13 3.76 -6.45 -13.17
C GLY A 13 4.75 -6.45 -12.01
N ALA A 14 5.39 -5.30 -11.78
CA ALA A 14 6.31 -5.05 -10.69
C ALA A 14 5.59 -5.07 -9.33
N MET A 15 6.39 -5.11 -8.25
CA MET A 15 5.92 -4.86 -6.89
C MET A 15 5.09 -3.58 -6.84
N ILE A 16 3.88 -3.68 -6.31
CA ILE A 16 2.96 -2.55 -6.13
C ILE A 16 2.99 -2.06 -4.69
N ASN A 17 2.59 -0.81 -4.48
CA ASN A 17 2.34 -0.31 -3.13
C ASN A 17 1.12 -1.04 -2.55
N GLY A 18 1.31 -1.72 -1.42
CA GLY A 18 0.27 -2.49 -0.75
C GLY A 18 -0.68 -1.68 0.13
N GLY A 19 -0.50 -0.36 0.22
CA GLY A 19 -1.33 0.55 1.03
C GLY A 19 -1.09 0.45 2.54
N PHE A 20 0.02 -0.15 2.96
CA PHE A 20 0.37 -0.31 4.38
C PHE A 20 1.71 0.34 4.68
N PHE A 21 1.76 1.11 5.76
CA PHE A 21 2.95 1.85 6.18
C PHE A 21 3.19 1.67 7.68
N VAL A 22 4.46 1.59 8.07
CA VAL A 22 4.91 1.73 9.46
C VAL A 22 5.72 3.03 9.52
N LEU A 23 5.24 3.99 10.30
CA LEU A 23 5.74 5.36 10.26
C LEU A 23 6.23 5.79 11.65
N ASN A 24 7.31 6.56 11.67
CA ASN A 24 7.64 7.36 12.86
C ASN A 24 6.66 8.53 12.93
N PRO A 25 6.09 8.88 14.10
CA PRO A 25 5.20 10.02 14.25
C PRO A 25 5.74 11.36 13.70
N SER A 26 7.05 11.53 13.58
CA SER A 26 7.67 12.72 12.97
C SER A 26 7.20 13.01 11.53
N VAL A 27 6.65 12.02 10.81
CA VAL A 27 6.09 12.26 9.47
C VAL A 27 4.87 13.19 9.48
N ILE A 28 4.23 13.41 10.63
CA ILE A 28 3.12 14.36 10.78
C ILE A 28 3.58 15.78 10.44
N ASP A 29 4.86 16.12 10.64
CA ASP A 29 5.43 17.42 10.27
C ASP A 29 5.46 17.64 8.75
N LEU A 30 5.27 16.58 7.94
CA LEU A 30 5.13 16.66 6.48
C LEU A 30 3.68 16.82 6.02
N ILE A 31 2.71 16.86 6.95
CA ILE A 31 1.29 16.99 6.66
C ILE A 31 0.84 18.40 7.06
N ASP A 32 0.61 19.25 6.06
CA ASP A 32 0.21 20.64 6.28
C ASP A 32 -1.27 20.75 6.67
N ASN A 33 -2.15 20.07 5.95
CA ASN A 33 -3.59 20.08 6.20
C ASN A 33 -4.31 18.92 5.50
N ASP A 34 -5.65 18.86 5.60
CA ASP A 34 -6.48 17.81 5.01
C ASP A 34 -6.37 17.69 3.47
N ALA A 35 -5.87 18.72 2.78
CA ALA A 35 -5.61 18.66 1.33
C ALA A 35 -4.26 17.99 0.99
N THR A 36 -3.41 17.71 1.98
CA THR A 36 -2.14 17.02 1.75
C THR A 36 -2.39 15.57 1.34
N THR A 37 -2.00 15.23 0.12
CA THR A 37 -2.04 13.84 -0.37
C THR A 37 -0.77 13.12 0.09
N TRP A 38 -0.93 12.13 0.97
CA TRP A 38 0.16 11.34 1.56
C TRP A 38 1.12 10.77 0.50
N GLU A 39 0.57 10.18 -0.56
CA GLU A 39 1.33 9.51 -1.62
C GLU A 39 2.08 10.46 -2.56
N GLN A 40 1.93 11.78 -2.38
CA GLN A 40 2.61 12.79 -3.19
C GLN A 40 3.79 13.40 -2.43
N GLU A 41 3.67 14.66 -2.04
CA GLU A 41 4.75 15.46 -1.45
C GLU A 41 5.40 14.79 -0.21
N PRO A 42 4.66 14.20 0.75
CA PRO A 42 5.28 13.56 1.91
C PRO A 42 6.16 12.35 1.54
N LEU A 43 5.63 11.38 0.80
CA LEU A 43 6.41 10.21 0.39
C LEU A 43 7.56 10.56 -0.56
N MET A 44 7.37 11.54 -1.45
CA MET A 44 8.45 12.04 -2.30
C MET A 44 9.58 12.67 -1.48
N THR A 45 9.25 13.45 -0.45
CA THR A 45 10.21 14.07 0.46
C THR A 45 10.99 13.02 1.25
N LEU A 46 10.30 12.04 1.84
CA LEU A 46 10.93 10.93 2.57
C LEU A 46 11.84 10.10 1.66
N ALA A 47 11.44 9.84 0.42
CA ALA A 47 12.27 9.15 -0.56
C ALA A 47 13.55 9.95 -0.90
N GLN A 48 13.41 11.26 -1.13
CA GLN A 48 14.55 12.16 -1.41
C GLN A 48 15.52 12.25 -0.22
N GLN A 49 15.01 12.25 1.01
CA GLN A 49 15.80 12.25 2.24
C GLN A 49 16.41 10.87 2.57
N GLY A 50 16.03 9.82 1.83
CA GLY A 50 16.50 8.46 2.04
C GLY A 50 15.86 7.75 3.24
N GLU A 51 14.76 8.30 3.77
CA GLU A 51 14.01 7.80 4.92
C GLU A 51 12.87 6.84 4.52
N LEU A 52 12.64 6.65 3.21
CA LEU A 52 11.65 5.70 2.70
C LEU A 52 12.29 4.34 2.33
N MET A 53 11.73 3.28 2.89
CA MET A 53 12.11 1.89 2.63
C MET A 53 10.89 1.10 2.17
N ALA A 54 11.10 0.16 1.24
CA ALA A 54 10.06 -0.78 0.82
C ALA A 54 10.26 -2.12 1.54
N PHE A 55 9.16 -2.75 1.92
CA PHE A 55 9.12 -4.12 2.41
C PHE A 55 8.40 -4.98 1.38
N GLU A 56 9.06 -6.06 0.95
CA GLU A 56 8.46 -6.99 -0.01
C GLU A 56 7.55 -7.98 0.74
N HIS A 57 6.25 -7.93 0.45
CA HIS A 57 5.28 -8.88 0.99
C HIS A 57 4.98 -9.96 -0.07
N PRO A 58 5.50 -11.19 0.09
CA PRO A 58 5.28 -12.28 -0.87
C PRO A 58 3.96 -13.03 -0.64
N GLY A 59 3.22 -12.67 0.41
CA GLY A 59 1.97 -13.34 0.77
C GLY A 59 0.79 -12.89 -0.10
N PHE A 60 -0.40 -13.37 0.26
CA PHE A 60 -1.63 -12.94 -0.39
C PHE A 60 -1.84 -11.43 -0.20
N TRP A 61 -2.16 -10.74 -1.29
CA TRP A 61 -2.61 -9.35 -1.30
C TRP A 61 -3.65 -9.17 -2.41
N GLN A 62 -4.75 -8.48 -2.10
CA GLN A 62 -5.80 -8.10 -3.05
C GLN A 62 -6.46 -6.81 -2.55
N PRO A 63 -6.69 -5.81 -3.42
CA PRO A 63 -7.50 -4.66 -3.05
C PRO A 63 -8.98 -5.06 -3.05
N MET A 64 -9.83 -4.15 -2.60
CA MET A 64 -11.28 -4.28 -2.73
C MET A 64 -11.87 -2.98 -3.29
N ASP A 65 -11.29 -2.51 -4.40
CA ASP A 65 -11.62 -1.20 -4.97
C ASP A 65 -12.85 -1.29 -5.89
N THR A 66 -13.09 -2.45 -6.48
CA THR A 66 -14.20 -2.69 -7.40
C THR A 66 -15.17 -3.75 -6.89
N LEU A 67 -16.39 -3.76 -7.44
CA LEU A 67 -17.36 -4.83 -7.16
C LEU A 67 -16.81 -6.22 -7.53
N ARG A 68 -15.97 -6.31 -8.57
CA ARG A 68 -15.34 -7.58 -8.97
C ARG A 68 -14.42 -8.10 -7.87
N ASP A 69 -13.61 -7.23 -7.28
CA ASP A 69 -12.67 -7.60 -6.22
C ASP A 69 -13.43 -8.09 -4.97
N LYS A 70 -14.50 -7.37 -4.60
CA LYS A 70 -15.42 -7.78 -3.53
C LYS A 70 -15.97 -9.18 -3.77
N VAL A 71 -16.59 -9.42 -4.93
CA VAL A 71 -17.18 -10.73 -5.27
C VAL A 71 -16.13 -11.85 -5.25
N TYR A 72 -14.90 -11.55 -5.69
CA TYR A 72 -13.80 -12.51 -5.62
C TYR A 72 -13.41 -12.83 -4.17
N LEU A 73 -13.21 -11.82 -3.33
CA LEU A 73 -12.86 -11.99 -1.92
C LEU A 73 -13.95 -12.70 -1.12
N GLU A 74 -15.22 -12.34 -1.33
CA GLU A 74 -16.38 -13.04 -0.74
C GLU A 74 -16.41 -14.51 -1.18
N GLY A 75 -16.16 -14.79 -2.46
CA GLY A 75 -16.10 -16.16 -2.96
C GLY A 75 -14.97 -17.00 -2.34
N LEU A 76 -13.84 -16.39 -1.98
CA LEU A 76 -12.79 -17.08 -1.20
C LEU A 76 -13.26 -17.36 0.23
N TRP A 77 -13.93 -16.40 0.85
CA TRP A 77 -14.48 -16.53 2.21
C TRP A 77 -15.53 -17.64 2.31
N GLU A 78 -16.55 -17.62 1.47
CA GLU A 78 -17.65 -18.60 1.47
C GLU A 78 -17.16 -20.04 1.24
N LYS A 79 -16.09 -20.21 0.46
CA LYS A 79 -15.49 -21.52 0.18
C LYS A 79 -14.54 -21.99 1.29
N GLY A 80 -14.36 -21.23 2.37
CA GLY A 80 -13.39 -21.53 3.41
C GLY A 80 -11.94 -21.46 2.94
N LYS A 81 -11.66 -20.66 1.90
CA LYS A 81 -10.34 -20.52 1.26
C LYS A 81 -9.74 -19.12 1.42
N ALA A 82 -10.30 -18.28 2.30
CA ALA A 82 -9.79 -16.96 2.58
C ALA A 82 -8.44 -17.03 3.30
N PRO A 83 -7.30 -16.72 2.64
CA PRO A 83 -5.97 -16.83 3.25
C PRO A 83 -5.73 -15.80 4.37
N TRP A 84 -6.54 -14.73 4.42
CA TRP A 84 -6.47 -13.72 5.48
C TRP A 84 -7.20 -14.13 6.76
N LYS A 85 -8.06 -15.17 6.74
CA LYS A 85 -8.73 -15.68 7.95
C LYS A 85 -7.77 -16.57 8.73
N THR A 86 -6.94 -15.97 9.58
CA THR A 86 -5.96 -16.70 10.42
C THR A 86 -6.52 -17.08 11.80
N TRP A 87 -7.76 -16.70 12.11
CA TRP A 87 -8.44 -16.97 13.36
C TRP A 87 -9.50 -18.07 13.23
N GLU A 88 -9.86 -18.69 14.36
CA GLU A 88 -10.97 -19.64 14.45
C GLU A 88 -12.33 -18.92 14.51
#